data_AF-A0A699V426-F1
#
_entry.id   AF-A0A699V426-F1
#
_cell.length_a   1.000
_cell.length_b   1.000
_cell.length_c   1.000
_cell.angle_alpha   90.00
_cell.angle_beta   90.00
_cell.angle_gamma   90.00
#
_symmetry.space_group_name_H-M   'P 1'
#
loop_
_entity.id
_entity.type
_entity.pdbx_description
1 polymer ?
#
loop_
_entity_poly.entity_id
_entity_poly.type
_entity_poly.pdbx_seq_one_letter_code
_entity_poly.pdbx_strand_id
1 'polypeptide(L)'
;GCHVFLAQIFATKEDDKPERKQVKDVPIIQDFPEVFPEDLPGLPPARPIEFQIDLIPKAAPLARAPYHLASSEMKELSKQLQELFDEGS
;
A
#
# COMPACT_ATOMS: atom_id res chain seq x y z
N GLY A 1 8.79 21.90 -14.21
CA GLY A 1 8.93 21.89 -12.74
C GLY A 1 7.96 20.87 -12.20
N CYS A 2 8.42 19.91 -11.41
CA CYS A 2 7.56 18.91 -10.79
C CYS A 2 7.04 19.43 -9.46
N HIS A 3 5.72 19.41 -9.27
CA HIS A 3 5.08 19.74 -8.00
C HIS A 3 5.00 18.46 -7.17
N VAL A 4 5.63 18.48 -6.00
CA VAL A 4 5.58 17.38 -5.02
C VAL A 4 4.77 17.88 -3.83
N PHE A 5 3.80 17.08 -3.41
CA PHE A 5 3.02 17.34 -2.20
C PHE A 5 3.43 16.33 -1.14
N LEU A 6 3.80 16.83 0.04
CA LEU A 6 4.16 16.06 1.22
C LEU A 6 3.04 16.25 2.25
N ALA A 7 2.38 15.17 2.63
CA ALA A 7 1.47 15.15 3.77
C ALA A 7 2.17 14.50 4.97
N GLN A 8 2.06 15.13 6.13
CA GLN A 8 2.60 14.63 7.39
C GLN A 8 1.45 14.43 8.38
N ILE A 9 1.31 13.21 8.90
CA ILE A 9 0.30 12.86 9.91
C ILE A 9 0.99 12.86 11.28
N PHE A 10 0.49 13.69 12.20
CA PHE A 10 0.97 13.73 13.59
C PHE A 10 -0.02 12.99 14.47
N ALA A 11 0.42 11.92 15.12
CA ALA A 11 -0.35 11.25 16.15
C ALA A 11 -0.23 12.05 17.47
N THR A 12 -1.25 12.81 17.82
CA THR A 12 -1.34 13.48 19.12
C THR A 12 -1.76 12.46 20.18
N LYS A 13 -0.96 12.33 21.24
CA LYS A 13 -1.28 11.47 22.38
C LYS A 13 -2.57 11.96 23.04
N GLU A 14 -3.46 11.02 23.33
CA GLU A 14 -4.74 11.19 24.00
C GLU A 14 -4.56 11.99 25.29
N ASP A 15 -5.08 13.22 25.38
CA ASP A 15 -5.51 13.81 26.68
C ASP A 15 -6.32 15.13 26.57
N ASP A 16 -6.54 15.66 25.37
CA ASP A 16 -7.65 16.59 25.13
C ASP A 16 -8.56 16.00 24.06
N LYS A 17 -9.86 16.07 24.25
CA LYS A 17 -10.88 15.57 23.32
C LYS A 17 -11.26 16.68 22.32
N PRO A 18 -10.64 16.80 21.14
CA PRO A 18 -11.38 17.03 19.92
C PRO A 18 -11.81 15.65 19.40
N GLU A 19 -13.00 15.56 18.81
CA GLU A 19 -13.36 14.38 18.02
C GLU A 19 -12.19 14.05 17.09
N ARG A 20 -11.70 12.80 17.15
CA ARG A 20 -10.62 12.37 16.27
C ARG A 20 -11.12 12.57 14.85
N LYS A 21 -10.62 13.60 14.18
CA LYS A 21 -10.93 13.86 12.77
C LYS A 21 -10.55 12.62 12.01
N GLN A 22 -11.54 11.87 11.55
CA GLN A 22 -11.33 10.66 10.78
C GLN A 22 -10.79 11.09 9.41
N VAL A 23 -10.06 10.21 8.75
CA VAL A 23 -9.57 10.45 7.38
C VAL A 23 -10.75 10.78 6.45
N LYS A 24 -11.94 10.23 6.72
CA LYS A 24 -13.22 10.52 6.04
C LYS A 24 -13.69 11.98 6.17
N ASP A 25 -13.17 12.75 7.13
CA ASP A 25 -13.55 14.15 7.35
C ASP A 25 -12.76 15.11 6.44
N VAL A 26 -11.80 14.59 5.66
CA VAL A 26 -11.06 15.37 4.66
C VAL A 26 -11.96 15.57 3.43
N PRO A 27 -12.27 16.81 3.00
CA PRO A 27 -13.21 17.08 1.91
C PRO A 27 -12.91 16.31 0.61
N ILE A 28 -11.64 16.23 0.22
CA ILE A 28 -11.25 15.52 -1.01
C ILE A 28 -11.50 14.01 -0.97
N ILE A 29 -11.57 13.41 0.23
CA ILE A 29 -11.82 11.98 0.38
C ILE A 29 -13.32 11.69 0.26
N GLN A 30 -14.17 12.64 0.68
CA GLN A 30 -15.62 12.57 0.49
C GLN A 30 -16.03 12.70 -0.98
N ASP A 31 -15.27 13.49 -1.75
CA ASP A 31 -15.51 13.66 -3.19
C ASP A 31 -15.12 12.42 -4.01
N PHE A 32 -14.22 11.58 -3.49
CA PHE A 32 -13.69 10.39 -4.19
C PHE A 32 -13.69 9.13 -3.31
N PRO A 33 -14.86 8.65 -2.86
CA PRO A 33 -14.95 7.51 -1.94
C PRO A 33 -14.42 6.21 -2.56
N GLU A 34 -14.50 6.06 -3.89
CA GLU A 34 -13.97 4.89 -4.63
C GLU A 34 -12.44 4.86 -4.74
N VAL A 35 -11.77 6.01 -4.56
CA VAL A 35 -10.29 6.12 -4.65
C VAL A 35 -9.63 5.80 -3.31
N PHE A 36 -10.36 5.92 -2.21
CA PHE A 36 -9.89 5.65 -0.85
C PHE A 36 -10.79 4.62 -0.13
N PRO A 37 -10.95 3.41 -0.68
CA PRO A 37 -11.70 2.35 -0.01
C PRO A 37 -10.98 1.93 1.28
N GLU A 38 -11.74 1.40 2.25
CA GLU A 38 -11.17 0.87 3.50
C GLU A 38 -10.35 -0.42 3.24
N ASP A 39 -10.77 -1.21 2.24
CA ASP A 39 -10.12 -2.43 1.80
C ASP A 39 -9.57 -2.28 0.37
N LEU A 40 -8.55 -3.07 -0.01
CA LEU A 40 -7.96 -3.01 -1.34
C LEU A 40 -8.96 -3.53 -2.40
N PRO A 41 -9.15 -2.83 -3.54
CA PRO A 41 -10.16 -3.18 -4.54
C PRO A 41 -9.82 -4.40 -5.42
N GLY A 42 -8.99 -5.34 -4.92
CA GLY A 42 -8.50 -6.49 -5.68
C GLY A 42 -7.62 -6.10 -6.87
N LEU A 43 -7.49 -7.00 -7.85
CA LEU A 43 -6.73 -6.72 -9.07
C LEU A 43 -7.39 -5.62 -9.91
N PRO A 44 -6.60 -4.71 -10.51
CA PRO A 44 -7.15 -3.74 -11.45
C PRO A 44 -7.78 -4.47 -12.65
N PRO A 45 -8.83 -3.90 -13.27
CA PRO A 45 -9.43 -4.46 -14.47
C PRO A 45 -8.38 -4.70 -15.56
N ALA A 46 -8.61 -5.72 -16.40
CA ALA A 46 -7.76 -6.00 -17.54
C ALA A 46 -7.60 -4.74 -18.39
N ARG A 47 -6.36 -4.25 -18.49
CA ARG A 47 -6.02 -3.10 -19.33
C ARG A 47 -5.65 -3.60 -20.73
N PRO A 48 -5.99 -2.86 -21.79
CA PRO A 48 -5.65 -3.25 -23.16
C PRO A 48 -4.15 -3.17 -23.47
N ILE A 49 -3.34 -2.73 -22.51
CA ILE A 49 -1.88 -2.61 -22.64
C ILE A 49 -1.26 -3.51 -21.58
N GLU A 50 -0.35 -4.38 -22.03
CA GLU A 50 0.49 -5.20 -21.17
C GLU A 50 1.67 -4.37 -20.66
N PHE A 51 1.98 -4.51 -19.37
CA PHE A 51 3.19 -3.94 -18.79
C PHE A 51 4.34 -4.92 -19.01
N GLN A 52 5.32 -4.54 -19.80
CA GLN A 52 6.52 -5.33 -20.05
C GLN A 52 7.69 -4.79 -19.20
N ILE A 53 8.49 -5.70 -18.66
CA ILE A 53 9.73 -5.35 -17.96
C ILE A 53 10.88 -5.51 -18.95
N ASP A 54 11.33 -4.39 -19.49
CA ASP A 54 12.49 -4.38 -20.39
C ASP A 54 13.79 -4.57 -19.58
N LEU A 55 14.55 -5.59 -19.95
CA LEU A 55 15.86 -5.83 -19.36
C LEU A 55 16.95 -5.12 -20.17
N ILE A 56 17.89 -4.50 -19.48
CA ILE A 56 19.12 -4.01 -20.12
C ILE A 56 19.84 -5.24 -20.71
N PRO A 57 20.35 -5.18 -21.95
CA PRO A 57 21.09 -6.29 -22.54
C PRO A 57 22.20 -6.79 -21.61
N LYS A 58 22.26 -8.12 -21.41
CA LYS A 58 23.16 -8.84 -20.48
C LYS A 58 22.84 -8.73 -18.99
N ALA A 59 21.70 -8.14 -18.60
CA ALA A 59 21.23 -8.26 -17.23
C ALA A 59 20.94 -9.74 -16.90
N ALA A 60 21.56 -10.23 -15.82
CA ALA A 60 21.32 -11.58 -15.30
C ALA A 60 20.35 -11.52 -14.11
N PRO A 61 19.48 -12.53 -13.93
CA PRO A 61 18.64 -12.63 -12.74
C PRO A 61 19.50 -12.64 -11.46
N LEU A 62 19.06 -11.91 -10.44
CA LEU A 62 19.74 -11.86 -9.15
C LEU A 62 18.95 -12.64 -8.11
N ALA A 63 19.52 -13.74 -7.61
CA ALA A 63 19.00 -14.45 -6.45
C ALA A 63 19.72 -13.97 -5.19
N ARG A 64 18.96 -13.58 -4.16
CA ARG A 64 19.48 -13.23 -2.84
C ARG A 64 18.76 -14.04 -1.77
N ALA A 65 19.48 -14.43 -0.73
CA ALA A 65 18.85 -15.05 0.42
C ALA A 65 17.93 -14.05 1.14
N PRO A 66 16.78 -14.48 1.67
CA PRO A 66 15.95 -13.65 2.53
C PRO A 66 16.72 -13.19 3.77
N TYR A 67 16.35 -12.03 4.30
CA TYR A 67 16.88 -11.56 5.58
C TYR A 67 16.33 -12.42 6.74
N HIS A 68 17.10 -12.48 7.82
CA HIS A 68 16.65 -13.16 9.02
C HIS A 68 15.55 -12.34 9.70
N LEU A 69 14.43 -13.00 10.01
CA LEU A 69 13.26 -12.40 10.66
C LEU A 69 13.00 -13.11 11.99
N ALA A 70 12.54 -12.37 12.99
CA ALA A 70 12.06 -12.96 14.24
C ALA A 70 10.77 -13.75 14.00
N SER A 71 10.41 -14.62 14.94
CA SER A 71 9.20 -15.45 14.82
C SER A 71 7.91 -14.63 14.68
N SER A 72 7.82 -13.48 15.36
CA SER A 72 6.67 -12.57 15.24
C SER A 72 6.58 -11.93 13.86
N GLU A 73 7.71 -11.51 13.29
CA GLU A 73 7.78 -10.88 11.97
C GLU A 73 7.44 -11.89 10.87
N MET A 74 7.94 -13.12 10.97
CA MET A 74 7.57 -14.19 10.02
C MET A 74 6.09 -14.52 10.05
N LYS A 75 5.47 -14.52 11.24
CA LYS A 75 4.02 -14.77 11.38
C LYS A 75 3.20 -13.65 10.73
N GLU A 76 3.60 -12.40 10.95
CA GLU A 76 2.94 -11.24 10.34
C GLU A 76 3.11 -11.25 8.82
N LEU A 77 4.33 -11.47 8.32
CA LEU A 77 4.59 -11.58 6.88
C LEU A 77 3.74 -12.68 6.23
N SER A 78 3.65 -13.85 6.86
CA SER A 78 2.82 -14.95 6.35
C SER A 78 1.33 -14.59 6.32
N LYS A 79 0.84 -13.85 7.31
CA LYS A 79 -0.55 -13.37 7.35
C LYS A 79 -0.81 -12.41 6.19
N GLN A 80 0.06 -11.42 5.99
CA GLN A 80 -0.06 -10.44 4.91
C GLN A 80 0.03 -11.08 3.52
N LEU A 81 0.92 -12.07 3.34
CA LEU A 81 1.01 -12.80 2.08
C LEU A 81 -0.26 -13.59 1.77
N GLN A 82 -0.91 -14.16 2.79
CA GLN A 82 -2.19 -14.85 2.62
C GLN A 82 -3.31 -13.87 2.23
N GLU A 83 -3.40 -12.74 2.93
CA GLU A 83 -4.38 -11.68 2.61
C GLU A 83 -4.22 -11.20 1.15
N LEU A 84 -2.99 -10.91 0.72
CA LEU A 84 -2.70 -10.51 -0.66
C LEU A 84 -3.01 -11.59 -1.69
N PHE A 85 -2.79 -12.87 -1.36
CA PHE A 85 -3.11 -13.98 -2.25
C PHE A 85 -4.62 -14.13 -2.45
N ASP A 86 -5.38 -13.96 -1.37
CA ASP A 86 -6.84 -14.06 -1.39
C ASP A 86 -7.48 -12.87 -2.13
N GLU A 87 -6.90 -11.67 -2.03
CA GLU A 87 -7.34 -10.46 -2.77
C GLU A 87 -6.97 -10.49 -4.26
N GLY A 88 -5.87 -11.17 -4.61
CA GLY A 88 -5.33 -11.26 -5.96
C GLY A 88 -5.87 -12.41 -6.81
N SER A 89 -6.67 -13.30 -6.24
CA SER A 89 -7.28 -14.46 -6.91
C SER A 89 -8.65 -14.12 -7.52
#